data_AF-A0A5C6JS86-F1
#
_entry.id   AF-A0A5C6JS86-F1
#
_cell.length_a   1.000
_cell.length_b   1.000
_cell.length_c   1.000
_cell.angle_alpha   90.00
_cell.angle_beta   90.00
_cell.angle_gamma   90.00
#
_symmetry.space_group_name_H-M   'P 1'
#
loop_
_entity.id
_entity.type
_entity.pdbx_description
1 polymer ?
#
loop_
_entity_poly.entity_id
_entity_poly.type
_entity_poly.pdbx_seq_one_letter_code
_entity_poly.pdbx_strand_id
1 'polypeptide(L)'
;MARQLRAEQTRSTIITAAADLFDQHGYESTSLSDIVAHAKVTKGALYFHFAAKEDLAHAILELEARAARQLVADVEGRGYSSLEGLMRTTFGVARLAVDDPVPRAGLRLATADVTVRPPLRHPYTEWLEFAARKFSGAVREADVHSDLDVAAAAHSLVCFFFGTRVTGRFEPVGRLPRRVAEMWHLMIRGLVPVHRRPRYVTLATQLEREIRTA
;
A
#
# COMPACT_ATOMS: atom_id res chain seq x y z
N MET A 1 14.02 -24.70 19.65
CA MET A 1 12.66 -24.15 19.43
C MET A 1 12.39 -22.86 20.22
N ALA A 2 12.39 -22.87 21.57
CA ALA A 2 12.05 -21.67 22.36
C ALA A 2 12.94 -20.43 22.12
N ARG A 3 14.25 -20.61 21.91
CA ARG A 3 15.19 -19.52 21.61
C ARG A 3 14.93 -18.87 20.24
N GLN A 4 14.54 -19.68 19.25
CA GLN A 4 14.23 -19.21 17.90
C GLN A 4 12.91 -18.43 17.88
N LEU A 5 11.87 -18.93 18.56
CA LEU A 5 10.60 -18.22 18.73
C LEU A 5 10.78 -16.85 19.40
N ARG A 6 11.60 -16.76 20.46
CA ARG A 6 11.90 -15.47 21.10
C ARG A 6 12.66 -14.50 20.18
N ALA A 7 13.58 -15.02 19.36
CA ALA A 7 14.32 -14.21 18.40
C ALA A 7 13.39 -13.70 17.28
N GLU A 8 12.48 -14.52 16.78
CA GLU A 8 11.47 -14.12 15.79
C GLU A 8 10.50 -13.08 16.35
N GLN A 9 10.03 -13.26 17.58
CA GLN A 9 9.20 -12.28 18.28
C GLN A 9 9.93 -10.93 18.45
N THR A 10 11.18 -10.97 18.91
CA THR A 10 12.01 -9.75 19.07
C THR A 10 12.20 -9.04 17.74
N ARG A 11 12.50 -9.78 16.67
CA ARG A 11 12.62 -9.24 15.31
C ARG A 11 11.32 -8.55 14.88
N SER A 12 10.17 -9.18 15.11
CA SER A 12 8.86 -8.62 14.79
C SER A 12 8.61 -7.31 15.56
N THR A 13 8.84 -7.30 16.87
CA THR A 13 8.70 -6.10 17.72
C THR A 13 9.54 -4.93 17.22
N ILE A 14 10.79 -5.19 16.81
CA ILE A 14 11.68 -4.15 16.27
C ILE A 14 11.13 -3.60 14.95
N ILE A 15 10.66 -4.47 14.05
CA ILE A 15 10.09 -4.04 12.76
C ILE A 15 8.84 -3.19 12.96
N THR A 16 7.91 -3.62 13.81
CA THR A 16 6.68 -2.86 14.11
C THR A 16 7.03 -1.48 14.68
N ALA A 17 7.94 -1.42 15.65
CA ALA A 17 8.39 -0.15 16.24
C ALA A 17 9.06 0.78 15.22
N ALA A 18 9.89 0.22 14.33
CA ALA A 18 10.51 0.99 13.25
C ALA A 18 9.46 1.49 12.25
N ALA A 19 8.47 0.66 11.89
CA ALA A 19 7.38 1.05 11.01
C ALA A 19 6.54 2.20 11.60
N ASP A 20 6.17 2.12 12.88
CA ASP A 20 5.46 3.19 13.57
C ASP A 20 6.24 4.52 13.54
N LEU A 21 7.54 4.49 13.87
CA LEU A 21 8.36 5.69 13.87
C LEU A 21 8.62 6.24 12.46
N PHE A 22 8.85 5.38 11.47
CA PHE A 22 9.00 5.80 10.07
C PHE A 22 7.71 6.41 9.52
N ASP A 23 6.54 5.87 9.87
CA ASP A 23 5.25 6.45 9.51
C ASP A 23 4.99 7.78 10.22
N GLN A 24 5.41 7.97 11.47
CA GLN A 24 5.15 9.21 12.21
C GLN A 24 6.16 10.32 11.88
N HIS A 25 7.45 10.01 12.00
CA HIS A 25 8.54 10.99 11.94
C HIS A 25 9.26 11.02 10.58
N GLY A 26 9.07 9.99 9.75
CA GLY A 26 9.82 9.79 8.53
C GLY A 26 11.13 9.03 8.75
N TYR A 27 11.66 8.48 7.66
CA TYR A 27 12.87 7.66 7.68
C TYR A 27 14.12 8.43 8.12
N GLU A 28 14.33 9.64 7.59
CA GLU A 28 15.51 10.44 7.90
C GLU A 28 15.56 10.92 9.35
N SER A 29 14.41 11.33 9.90
CA SER A 29 14.28 11.86 11.26
C SER A 29 14.28 10.79 12.36
N THR A 30 14.36 9.51 12.01
CA THR A 30 14.29 8.39 12.97
C THR A 30 15.65 7.73 13.12
N SER A 31 16.17 7.65 14.35
CA SER A 31 17.42 6.97 14.66
C SER A 31 17.21 5.54 15.17
N LEU A 32 18.25 4.70 15.09
CA LEU A 32 18.22 3.36 15.69
C LEU A 32 18.01 3.42 17.22
N SER A 33 18.48 4.48 17.89
CA SER A 33 18.27 4.67 19.33
C SER A 33 16.79 4.92 19.65
N ASP A 34 16.09 5.70 18.83
CA ASP A 34 14.65 5.94 18.98
C ASP A 34 13.87 4.63 18.84
N ILE A 35 14.25 3.82 17.85
CA ILE A 35 13.65 2.50 17.61
C ILE A 35 13.88 1.57 18.78
N VAL A 36 15.09 1.50 19.34
CA VAL A 36 15.40 0.69 20.53
C VAL A 36 14.54 1.12 21.73
N ALA A 37 14.44 2.43 21.96
CA ALA A 37 13.64 2.99 23.06
C ALA A 37 12.15 2.68 22.88
N HIS A 38 11.62 2.85 21.67
CA HIS A 38 10.21 2.59 21.35
C HIS A 38 9.86 1.10 21.42
N ALA A 39 10.73 0.23 20.88
CA ALA A 39 10.57 -1.23 20.90
C ALA A 39 10.78 -1.84 22.30
N LYS A 40 11.35 -1.08 23.26
CA LYS A 40 11.73 -1.55 24.60
C LYS A 40 12.65 -2.76 24.57
N VAL A 41 13.58 -2.79 23.62
CA VAL A 41 14.61 -3.82 23.49
C VAL A 41 15.98 -3.27 23.88
N THR A 42 17.01 -4.12 23.94
CA THR A 42 18.39 -3.64 24.10
C THR A 42 19.00 -3.31 22.74
N LYS A 43 19.99 -2.41 22.74
CA LYS A 43 20.79 -2.09 21.55
C LYS A 43 21.43 -3.36 20.93
N GLY A 44 21.92 -4.27 21.76
CA GLY A 44 22.46 -5.56 21.32
C GLY A 44 21.43 -6.46 20.64
N ALA A 45 20.19 -6.48 21.12
CA ALA A 45 19.11 -7.22 20.48
C ALA A 45 18.74 -6.65 19.10
N LEU A 46 18.76 -5.31 18.93
CA LEU A 46 18.57 -4.70 17.61
C LEU A 46 19.69 -5.09 16.65
N TYR A 47 20.97 -4.90 17.04
CA TYR A 47 22.11 -5.22 16.18
C TYR A 47 22.27 -6.70 15.88
N PHE A 48 21.71 -7.58 16.70
CA PHE A 48 21.64 -9.01 16.39
C PHE A 48 20.77 -9.29 15.15
N HIS A 49 19.75 -8.47 14.90
CA HIS A 49 18.82 -8.65 13.78
C HIS A 49 19.09 -7.73 12.59
N PHE A 50 19.56 -6.51 12.82
CA PHE A 50 19.72 -5.47 11.80
C PHE A 50 21.03 -4.74 12.01
N ALA A 51 21.91 -4.75 10.99
CA ALA A 51 23.20 -4.08 11.09
C ALA A 51 23.05 -2.57 10.93
N ALA A 52 22.11 -2.13 10.11
CA ALA A 52 21.88 -0.72 9.79
C ALA A 52 20.38 -0.34 9.70
N LYS A 53 20.09 0.96 9.67
CA LYS A 53 18.73 1.51 9.56
C LYS A 53 18.08 1.13 8.22
N GLU A 54 18.90 1.03 7.19
CA GLU A 54 18.55 0.60 5.83
C GLU A 54 18.06 -0.85 5.81
N ASP A 55 18.61 -1.73 6.64
CA ASP A 55 18.18 -3.13 6.71
C ASP A 55 16.78 -3.25 7.32
N LEU A 56 16.43 -2.36 8.26
CA LEU A 56 15.07 -2.26 8.81
C LEU A 56 14.08 -1.77 7.77
N ALA A 57 14.41 -0.70 7.05
CA ALA A 57 13.56 -0.19 5.97
C ALA A 57 13.35 -1.24 4.88
N HIS A 58 14.41 -1.97 4.51
CA HIS A 58 14.30 -3.05 3.54
C HIS A 58 13.38 -4.18 4.03
N ALA A 59 13.51 -4.61 5.29
CA ALA A 59 12.63 -5.63 5.86
C ALA A 59 11.16 -5.21 5.92
N ILE A 60 10.88 -3.92 6.16
CA ILE A 60 9.53 -3.35 6.10
C ILE A 60 8.99 -3.39 4.67
N LEU A 61 9.79 -2.96 3.68
CA LEU A 61 9.39 -3.01 2.26
C LEU A 61 9.13 -4.45 1.78
N GLU A 62 9.92 -5.42 2.22
CA GLU A 62 9.68 -6.85 1.91
C GLU A 62 8.38 -7.38 2.52
N LEU A 63 8.01 -6.93 3.72
CA LEU A 63 6.76 -7.32 4.38
C LEU A 63 5.56 -6.67 3.68
N GLU A 64 5.65 -5.37 3.38
CA GLU A 64 4.63 -4.64 2.63
C GLU A 64 4.39 -5.27 1.25
N ALA A 65 5.46 -5.53 0.49
CA ALA A 65 5.35 -6.15 -0.83
C ALA A 65 4.78 -7.58 -0.78
N ARG A 66 5.00 -8.32 0.32
CA ARG A 66 4.36 -9.63 0.52
C ARG A 66 2.87 -9.49 0.80
N ALA A 67 2.48 -8.56 1.69
CA ALA A 67 1.08 -8.30 2.00
C ALA A 67 0.32 -7.81 0.75
N ALA A 68 0.91 -6.90 -0.03
CA ALA A 68 0.38 -6.42 -1.30
C ALA A 68 0.16 -7.55 -2.31
N ARG A 69 1.17 -8.42 -2.51
CA ARG A 69 1.06 -9.57 -3.42
C ARG A 69 -0.02 -10.56 -2.99
N GLN A 70 -0.12 -10.83 -1.69
CA GLN A 70 -1.16 -11.71 -1.16
C GLN A 70 -2.56 -11.12 -1.41
N LEU A 71 -2.76 -9.83 -1.13
CA LEU A 71 -4.01 -9.13 -1.43
C LEU A 71 -4.38 -9.22 -2.91
N VAL A 72 -3.41 -8.97 -3.81
CA VAL A 72 -3.64 -9.07 -5.26
C VAL A 72 -4.06 -10.48 -5.64
N ALA A 73 -3.34 -11.50 -5.18
CA ALA A 73 -3.68 -12.90 -5.46
C ALA A 73 -5.07 -13.28 -4.95
N ASP A 74 -5.44 -12.83 -3.74
CA ASP A 74 -6.76 -13.08 -3.15
C ASP A 74 -7.88 -12.43 -3.96
N VAL A 75 -7.68 -11.20 -4.44
CA VAL A 75 -8.66 -10.50 -5.29
C VAL A 75 -8.78 -11.16 -6.67
N GLU A 76 -7.67 -11.57 -7.27
CA GLU A 76 -7.66 -12.25 -8.58
C GLU A 76 -8.34 -13.62 -8.52
N GLY A 77 -8.19 -14.36 -7.42
CA GLY A 77 -8.85 -15.65 -7.21
C GLY A 77 -10.37 -15.60 -7.10
N ARG A 78 -10.98 -14.41 -7.00
CA ARG A 78 -12.44 -14.23 -6.86
C ARG A 78 -13.18 -14.11 -8.20
N GLY A 79 -12.48 -13.99 -9.31
CA GLY A 79 -13.10 -13.90 -10.65
C GLY A 79 -13.84 -12.59 -10.94
N TYR A 80 -13.46 -11.49 -10.28
CA TYR A 80 -13.99 -10.16 -10.59
C TYR A 80 -13.56 -9.67 -11.99
N SER A 81 -14.32 -8.72 -12.56
CA SER A 81 -13.86 -8.01 -13.76
C SER A 81 -12.59 -7.22 -13.47
N SER A 82 -11.85 -6.87 -14.51
CA SER A 82 -10.56 -6.20 -14.37
C SER A 82 -10.65 -4.85 -13.65
N LEU A 83 -11.70 -4.06 -13.93
CA LEU A 83 -11.93 -2.79 -13.24
C LEU A 83 -12.36 -2.99 -11.79
N GLU A 84 -13.29 -3.94 -11.53
CA GLU A 84 -13.73 -4.25 -10.17
C GLU A 84 -12.56 -4.77 -9.31
N GLY A 85 -11.73 -5.66 -9.86
CA GLY A 85 -10.53 -6.15 -9.21
C GLY A 85 -9.55 -5.01 -8.87
N LEU A 86 -9.29 -4.10 -9.80
CA LEU A 86 -8.45 -2.93 -9.56
C LEU A 86 -8.99 -2.03 -8.42
N MET A 87 -10.31 -1.75 -8.44
CA MET A 87 -10.96 -1.00 -7.37
C MET A 87 -10.78 -1.69 -6.01
N ARG A 88 -11.13 -2.98 -5.92
CA ARG A 88 -11.00 -3.77 -4.69
C ARG A 88 -9.56 -3.82 -4.19
N THR A 89 -8.57 -3.95 -5.08
CA THR A 89 -7.16 -3.90 -4.69
C THR A 89 -6.79 -2.54 -4.11
N THR A 90 -7.17 -1.41 -4.72
CA THR A 90 -6.84 -0.08 -4.16
C THR A 90 -7.45 0.15 -2.78
N PHE A 91 -8.70 -0.28 -2.55
CA PHE A 91 -9.34 -0.22 -1.24
C PHE A 91 -8.71 -1.21 -0.24
N GLY A 92 -8.30 -2.39 -0.69
CA GLY A 92 -7.60 -3.37 0.13
C GLY A 92 -6.23 -2.86 0.61
N VAL A 93 -5.46 -2.18 -0.26
CA VAL A 93 -4.20 -1.54 0.14
C VAL A 93 -4.47 -0.42 1.14
N ALA A 94 -5.51 0.39 0.92
CA ALA A 94 -5.91 1.42 1.88
C ALA A 94 -6.27 0.83 3.25
N ARG A 95 -6.98 -0.30 3.28
CA ARG A 95 -7.30 -1.02 4.52
C ARG A 95 -6.05 -1.55 5.22
N LEU A 96 -5.16 -2.23 4.50
CA LEU A 96 -3.89 -2.72 5.06
C LEU A 96 -3.09 -1.58 5.72
N ALA A 97 -3.06 -0.41 5.07
CA ALA A 97 -2.39 0.76 5.62
C ALA A 97 -3.11 1.37 6.83
N VAL A 98 -4.42 1.20 6.97
CA VAL A 98 -5.16 1.64 8.17
C VAL A 98 -4.92 0.66 9.32
N ASP A 99 -5.01 -0.64 9.05
CA ASP A 99 -5.04 -1.70 10.07
C ASP A 99 -3.64 -2.05 10.62
N ASP A 100 -2.59 -1.91 9.81
CA ASP A 100 -1.23 -2.36 10.15
C ASP A 100 -0.18 -1.27 9.90
N PRO A 101 0.71 -0.96 10.87
CA PRO A 101 1.77 0.03 10.68
C PRO A 101 2.81 -0.35 9.62
N VAL A 102 3.03 -1.64 9.35
CA VAL A 102 4.05 -2.09 8.39
C VAL A 102 3.69 -1.72 6.94
N PRO A 103 2.52 -2.07 6.39
CA PRO A 103 2.08 -1.58 5.09
C PRO A 103 2.03 -0.05 5.02
N ARG A 104 1.61 0.59 6.11
CA ARG A 104 1.52 2.05 6.19
C ARG A 104 2.88 2.73 6.04
N ALA A 105 3.89 2.22 6.75
CA ALA A 105 5.26 2.67 6.68
C ALA A 105 5.90 2.34 5.33
N GLY A 106 5.66 1.14 4.78
CA GLY A 106 6.14 0.74 3.46
C GLY A 106 5.69 1.70 2.36
N LEU A 107 4.42 2.12 2.36
CA LEU A 107 3.92 3.14 1.44
C LEU A 107 4.62 4.49 1.59
N ARG A 108 5.00 4.90 2.80
CA ARG A 108 5.74 6.16 3.04
C ARG A 108 7.21 6.03 2.60
N LEU A 109 7.84 4.90 2.88
CA LEU A 109 9.21 4.59 2.48
C LEU A 109 9.37 4.55 0.95
N ALA A 110 8.35 4.07 0.23
CA ALA A 110 8.33 4.06 -1.24
C ALA A 110 8.33 5.46 -1.87
N THR A 111 8.09 6.52 -1.08
CA THR A 111 8.19 7.93 -1.51
C THR A 111 9.37 8.67 -0.88
N ALA A 112 10.13 7.99 -0.01
CA ALA A 112 11.33 8.53 0.60
C ALA A 112 12.56 8.18 -0.26
N ASP A 113 13.69 8.84 0.02
CA ASP A 113 14.98 8.55 -0.63
C ASP A 113 15.63 7.28 -0.03
N VAL A 114 14.93 6.16 -0.16
CA VAL A 114 15.37 4.85 0.37
C VAL A 114 15.67 3.92 -0.79
N THR A 115 16.89 3.40 -0.83
CA THR A 115 17.29 2.45 -1.87
C THR A 115 16.52 1.13 -1.73
N VAL A 116 15.72 0.80 -2.74
CA VAL A 116 15.12 -0.53 -2.88
C VAL A 116 16.16 -1.49 -3.45
N ARG A 117 16.59 -2.47 -2.64
CA ARG A 117 17.61 -3.44 -3.03
C ARG A 117 16.99 -4.62 -3.81
N PRO A 118 17.63 -5.10 -4.89
CA PRO A 118 17.22 -6.34 -5.54
C PRO A 118 17.18 -7.53 -4.55
N PRO A 119 16.27 -8.50 -4.69
CA PRO A 119 15.36 -8.70 -5.83
C PRO A 119 14.06 -7.89 -5.75
N LEU A 120 13.88 -7.07 -4.71
CA LEU A 120 12.69 -6.25 -4.58
C LEU A 120 12.65 -5.18 -5.68
N ARG A 121 11.49 -5.02 -6.32
CA ARG A 121 11.29 -3.95 -7.30
C ARG A 121 10.65 -2.75 -6.61
N HIS A 122 10.83 -1.58 -7.18
CA HIS A 122 10.26 -0.37 -6.61
C HIS A 122 8.72 -0.45 -6.64
N PRO A 123 8.00 -0.24 -5.52
CA PRO A 123 6.54 -0.37 -5.45
C PRO A 123 5.80 0.45 -6.51
N TYR A 124 6.26 1.68 -6.78
CA TYR A 124 5.72 2.51 -7.86
C TYR A 124 5.68 1.77 -9.21
N THR A 125 6.79 1.12 -9.60
CA THR A 125 6.87 0.41 -10.89
C THR A 125 6.00 -0.84 -10.92
N GLU A 126 5.94 -1.60 -9.83
CA GLU A 126 5.08 -2.79 -9.74
C GLU A 126 3.60 -2.42 -9.82
N TRP A 127 3.19 -1.39 -9.08
CA TRP A 127 1.80 -0.90 -9.09
C TRP A 127 1.42 -0.29 -10.43
N LEU A 128 2.34 0.42 -11.10
CA LEU A 128 2.10 0.97 -12.43
C LEU A 128 1.83 -0.14 -13.46
N GLU A 129 2.65 -1.18 -13.46
CA GLU A 129 2.45 -2.34 -14.34
C GLU A 129 1.16 -3.09 -14.01
N PHE A 130 0.85 -3.28 -12.72
CA PHE A 130 -0.40 -3.90 -12.29
C PHE A 130 -1.62 -3.10 -12.77
N ALA A 131 -1.64 -1.79 -12.53
CA ALA A 131 -2.73 -0.91 -12.93
C ALA A 131 -2.91 -0.90 -14.46
N ALA A 132 -1.80 -0.83 -15.22
CA ALA A 132 -1.84 -0.90 -16.68
C ALA A 132 -2.45 -2.21 -17.17
N ARG A 133 -2.06 -3.37 -16.59
CA ARG A 133 -2.66 -4.67 -16.94
C ARG A 133 -4.16 -4.70 -16.66
N LYS A 134 -4.60 -4.17 -15.52
CA LYS A 134 -6.03 -4.12 -15.17
C LYS A 134 -6.82 -3.16 -16.07
N PHE A 135 -6.29 -1.99 -16.41
CA PHE A 135 -6.95 -1.10 -17.37
C PHE A 135 -7.05 -1.71 -18.77
N SER A 136 -5.99 -2.37 -19.25
CA SER A 136 -6.05 -3.14 -20.52
C SER A 136 -7.10 -4.25 -20.49
N GLY A 137 -7.27 -4.92 -19.36
CA GLY A 137 -8.35 -5.89 -19.17
C GLY A 137 -9.73 -5.23 -19.21
N ALA A 138 -9.90 -4.11 -18.53
CA ALA A 138 -11.16 -3.37 -18.49
C ALA A 138 -11.57 -2.83 -19.88
N VAL A 139 -10.60 -2.46 -20.73
CA VAL A 139 -10.85 -2.09 -22.13
C VAL A 139 -11.43 -3.29 -22.90
N ARG A 140 -10.81 -4.47 -22.76
CA ARG A 140 -11.29 -5.71 -23.42
C ARG A 140 -12.68 -6.15 -22.94
N GLU A 141 -12.99 -5.90 -21.68
CA GLU A 141 -14.29 -6.21 -21.05
C GLU A 141 -15.36 -5.13 -21.30
N ALA A 142 -15.01 -4.06 -22.04
CA ALA A 142 -15.83 -2.88 -22.28
C ALA A 142 -16.36 -2.21 -20.99
N ASP A 143 -15.61 -2.35 -19.90
CA ASP A 143 -15.88 -1.67 -18.63
C ASP A 143 -15.41 -0.22 -18.62
N VAL A 144 -14.42 0.11 -19.44
CA VAL A 144 -13.94 1.47 -19.71
C VAL A 144 -14.02 1.79 -21.20
N HIS A 145 -13.87 3.07 -21.55
CA HIS A 145 -13.86 3.53 -22.94
C HIS A 145 -12.74 2.85 -23.75
N SER A 146 -13.02 2.50 -25.01
CA SER A 146 -12.10 1.76 -25.88
C SER A 146 -10.90 2.59 -26.37
N ASP A 147 -11.03 3.91 -26.35
CA ASP A 147 -10.01 4.90 -26.71
C ASP A 147 -9.17 5.35 -25.50
N LEU A 148 -9.31 4.68 -24.35
CA LEU A 148 -8.54 4.99 -23.16
C LEU A 148 -7.04 4.84 -23.38
N ASP A 149 -6.29 5.90 -23.10
CA ASP A 149 -4.84 5.80 -22.88
C ASP A 149 -4.57 5.07 -21.55
N VAL A 150 -4.29 3.77 -21.66
CA VAL A 150 -4.02 2.88 -20.53
C VAL A 150 -2.81 3.35 -19.72
N ALA A 151 -1.75 3.84 -20.37
CA ALA A 151 -0.54 4.25 -19.68
C ALA A 151 -0.79 5.50 -18.85
N ALA A 152 -1.47 6.50 -19.44
CA ALA A 152 -1.86 7.71 -18.73
C ALA A 152 -2.82 7.43 -17.57
N ALA A 153 -3.78 6.53 -17.75
CA ALA A 153 -4.72 6.14 -16.69
C ALA A 153 -4.03 5.42 -15.53
N ALA A 154 -3.12 4.48 -15.83
CA ALA A 154 -2.34 3.76 -14.83
C ALA A 154 -1.45 4.71 -14.04
N HIS A 155 -0.72 5.59 -14.72
CA HIS A 155 0.11 6.61 -14.08
C HIS A 155 -0.74 7.50 -13.17
N SER A 156 -1.85 8.03 -13.68
CA SER A 156 -2.73 8.93 -12.92
C SER A 156 -3.27 8.26 -11.65
N LEU A 157 -3.70 7.00 -11.73
CA LEU A 157 -4.17 6.24 -10.58
C LEU A 157 -3.08 6.08 -9.51
N VAL A 158 -1.90 5.63 -9.94
CA VAL A 158 -0.77 5.37 -9.03
C VAL A 158 -0.30 6.67 -8.38
N CYS A 159 -0.16 7.76 -9.15
CA CYS A 159 0.22 9.07 -8.63
C CYS A 159 -0.82 9.66 -7.68
N PHE A 160 -2.11 9.51 -7.95
CA PHE A 160 -3.13 9.91 -6.99
C PHE A 160 -2.95 9.14 -5.67
N PHE A 161 -2.82 7.81 -5.77
CA PHE A 161 -2.69 6.95 -4.59
C PHE A 161 -1.46 7.32 -3.75
N PHE A 162 -0.27 7.41 -4.35
CA PHE A 162 0.94 7.85 -3.65
C PHE A 162 0.86 9.30 -3.17
N GLY A 163 0.18 10.17 -3.91
CA GLY A 163 -0.08 11.57 -3.51
C GLY A 163 -0.79 11.66 -2.16
N THR A 164 -1.77 10.79 -1.89
CA THR A 164 -2.43 10.74 -0.57
C THR A 164 -1.48 10.43 0.59
N ARG A 165 -0.37 9.72 0.31
CA ARG A 165 0.65 9.36 1.32
C ARG A 165 1.62 10.51 1.56
N VAL A 166 2.01 11.22 0.50
CA VAL A 166 2.83 12.44 0.61
C VAL A 166 2.08 13.53 1.38
N THR A 167 0.79 13.73 1.11
CA THR A 167 -0.04 14.71 1.82
C THR A 167 -0.55 14.20 3.18
N GLY A 168 -0.31 12.93 3.53
CA GLY A 168 -0.79 12.31 4.77
C GLY A 168 -0.27 12.98 6.05
N ARG A 169 0.80 13.78 5.98
CA ARG A 169 1.21 14.63 7.12
C ARG A 169 0.14 15.67 7.48
N PHE A 170 -0.69 16.06 6.52
CA PHE A 170 -1.78 17.02 6.70
C PHE A 170 -3.13 16.35 6.95
N GLU A 171 -3.26 15.04 6.75
CA GLU A 171 -4.53 14.32 6.90
C GLU A 171 -4.34 12.92 7.53
N PRO A 172 -5.09 12.56 8.58
CA PRO A 172 -4.95 11.26 9.23
C PRO A 172 -5.15 10.08 8.28
N VAL A 173 -4.39 8.99 8.48
CA VAL A 173 -4.47 7.76 7.65
C VAL A 173 -5.88 7.16 7.58
N GLY A 174 -6.70 7.34 8.62
CA GLY A 174 -8.10 6.89 8.62
C GLY A 174 -9.00 7.57 7.57
N ARG A 175 -8.54 8.65 6.93
CA ARG A 175 -9.22 9.28 5.78
C ARG A 175 -8.86 8.64 4.44
N LEU A 176 -7.84 7.78 4.39
CA LEU A 176 -7.38 7.16 3.15
C LEU A 176 -8.48 6.40 2.40
N PRO A 177 -9.35 5.59 3.03
CA PRO A 177 -10.46 4.93 2.33
C PRO A 177 -11.39 5.91 1.62
N ARG A 178 -11.67 7.05 2.26
CA ARG A 178 -12.49 8.11 1.67
C ARG A 178 -11.78 8.78 0.50
N ARG A 179 -10.48 9.05 0.59
CA ARG A 179 -9.71 9.62 -0.53
C ARG A 179 -9.67 8.69 -1.73
N VAL A 180 -9.54 7.39 -1.50
CA VAL A 180 -9.63 6.36 -2.56
C VAL A 180 -11.04 6.34 -3.18
N ALA A 181 -12.10 6.48 -2.38
CA ALA A 181 -13.45 6.59 -2.92
C ALA A 181 -13.61 7.86 -3.77
N GLU A 182 -13.19 9.03 -3.28
CA GLU A 182 -13.25 10.31 -4.01
C GLU A 182 -12.47 10.22 -5.35
N MET A 183 -11.29 9.60 -5.35
CA MET A 183 -10.53 9.27 -6.57
C MET A 183 -11.39 8.49 -7.57
N TRP A 184 -11.95 7.36 -7.14
CA TRP A 184 -12.74 6.49 -8.01
C TRP A 184 -13.99 7.20 -8.54
N HIS A 185 -14.67 8.01 -7.73
CA HIS A 185 -15.80 8.80 -8.19
C HIS A 185 -15.42 9.75 -9.34
N LEU A 186 -14.24 10.36 -9.30
CA LEU A 186 -13.72 11.20 -10.38
C LEU A 186 -13.31 10.36 -11.60
N MET A 187 -12.54 9.31 -11.39
CA MET A 187 -12.04 8.45 -12.47
C MET A 187 -13.17 7.75 -13.22
N ILE A 188 -14.19 7.22 -12.53
CA ILE A 188 -15.34 6.55 -13.16
C ILE A 188 -16.07 7.47 -14.14
N ARG A 189 -16.16 8.78 -13.84
CA ARG A 189 -16.82 9.74 -14.75
C ARG A 189 -16.08 9.93 -16.07
N GLY A 190 -14.74 9.87 -16.05
CA GLY A 190 -13.92 10.01 -17.25
C GLY A 190 -13.65 8.70 -17.98
N LEU A 191 -13.63 7.58 -17.26
CA LEU A 191 -13.17 6.28 -17.79
C LEU A 191 -14.31 5.34 -18.20
N VAL A 192 -15.44 5.38 -17.51
CA VAL A 192 -16.50 4.36 -17.63
C VAL A 192 -17.65 4.87 -18.51
N PRO A 193 -18.13 4.10 -19.50
CA PRO A 193 -19.32 4.43 -20.27
C PRO A 193 -20.53 4.71 -19.38
N VAL A 194 -21.34 5.73 -19.72
CA VAL A 194 -22.41 6.27 -18.87
C VAL A 194 -23.31 5.17 -18.28
N HIS A 195 -23.71 4.19 -19.09
CA HIS A 195 -24.62 3.12 -18.69
C HIS A 195 -24.04 2.13 -17.66
N ARG A 196 -22.70 2.05 -17.50
CA ARG A 196 -22.03 1.19 -16.49
C ARG A 196 -21.64 1.93 -15.21
N ARG A 197 -21.60 3.27 -15.22
CA ARG A 197 -21.17 4.09 -14.07
C ARG A 197 -21.90 3.75 -12.76
N PRO A 198 -23.23 3.54 -12.72
CA PRO A 198 -23.94 3.27 -11.46
C PRO A 198 -23.40 2.06 -10.69
N ARG A 199 -22.99 1.00 -11.41
CA ARG A 199 -22.39 -0.21 -10.80
C ARG A 199 -21.13 0.15 -10.02
N TYR A 200 -20.20 0.85 -10.65
CA TYR A 200 -18.90 1.17 -10.05
C TYR A 200 -18.98 2.27 -8.98
N VAL A 201 -19.86 3.25 -9.13
CA VAL A 201 -20.11 4.25 -8.06
C VAL A 201 -20.66 3.58 -6.80
N THR A 202 -21.61 2.66 -6.97
CA THR A 202 -22.17 1.86 -5.86
C THR A 202 -21.08 1.03 -5.19
N LEU A 203 -20.24 0.35 -5.98
CA LEU A 203 -19.12 -0.43 -5.48
C LEU A 203 -18.13 0.42 -4.67
N ALA A 204 -17.72 1.59 -5.17
CA ALA A 204 -16.80 2.48 -4.46
C ALA A 204 -17.37 2.91 -3.10
N THR A 205 -18.66 3.23 -3.06
CA THR A 205 -19.37 3.61 -1.82
C THR A 205 -19.44 2.44 -0.83
N GLN A 206 -19.67 1.22 -1.33
CA GLN A 206 -19.70 0.02 -0.50
C GLN A 206 -18.33 -0.28 0.12
N LEU A 207 -17.28 -0.27 -0.70
CA LEU A 207 -15.91 -0.57 -0.24
C LEU A 207 -15.41 0.46 0.78
N GLU A 208 -15.74 1.74 0.62
CA GLU A 208 -15.44 2.77 1.62
C GLU A 208 -16.08 2.45 2.97
N ARG A 209 -17.35 2.03 2.96
CA ARG A 209 -18.11 1.74 4.19
C ARG A 209 -17.58 0.51 4.91
N GLU A 210 -17.24 -0.55 4.18
CA GLU A 210 -16.73 -1.79 4.75
C GLU A 210 -15.45 -1.58 5.57
N ILE A 211 -14.57 -0.67 5.13
CA ILE A 211 -13.34 -0.34 5.87
C ILE A 211 -13.64 0.49 7.12
N ARG A 212 -14.67 1.34 7.10
CA ARG A 212 -15.03 2.19 8.26
C ARG A 212 -15.70 1.39 9.40
N THR A 213 -16.32 0.25 9.07
CA THR A 213 -17.05 -0.59 10.03
C THR A 213 -16.23 -1.76 10.60
N ALA A 214 -15.02 -1.97 10.08
CA ALA A 214 -14.07 -2.96 10.58
C ALA A 214 -13.21 -2.35 11.69
#